data_AF-A0A927GKL2-F1
#
_entry.id   AF-A0A927GKL2-F1
#
_cell.length_a   1.000
_cell.length_b   1.000
_cell.length_c   1.000
_cell.angle_alpha   90.00
_cell.angle_beta   90.00
_cell.angle_gamma   90.00
#
_symmetry.space_group_name_H-M   'P 1'
#
loop_
_entity.id
_entity.type
_entity.pdbx_description
1 polymer ?
#
loop_
_entity_poly.entity_id
_entity_poly.type
_entity_poly.pdbx_seq_one_letter_code
_entity_poly.pdbx_strand_id
1 'polypeptide(L)'
;MLTQAENAEARRNYTYFEDQCTAYKALLATASLPFSTDLDVVTSAYRQQLFDGLLKIDQGLKARYELLRTEEGRQKLVAETINLDGHDVIDEVATSLQQLRATYQRIGLPGNEGYLHQAIHFDSFASMFNLDLGKALDGQTIKWAGNEHVLAYFQQLATFLTGWKTLVAATIKQGASVQDAVMYLPDFFESDLGIMTNEPVRVDEKRLHFRMGQHRLSQNIPRPK
;
A
#
# COMPACT_ATOMS: atom_id res chain seq x y z
N MET A 1 -1.68 5.76 2.20
CA MET A 1 -2.37 5.98 0.93
C MET A 1 -1.41 6.50 -0.11
N LEU A 2 -1.48 5.93 -1.32
CA LEU A 2 -0.64 6.28 -2.46
C LEU A 2 -1.36 7.26 -3.40
N THR A 3 -0.61 8.14 -4.05
CA THR A 3 -1.07 8.84 -5.25
C THR A 3 -1.02 7.90 -6.46
N GLN A 4 -1.71 8.28 -7.56
CA GLN A 4 -1.66 7.50 -8.81
C GLN A 4 -0.25 7.39 -9.39
N ALA A 5 0.55 8.46 -9.29
CA ALA A 5 1.93 8.46 -9.76
C ALA A 5 2.80 7.48 -8.95
N GLU A 6 2.67 7.50 -7.61
CA GLU A 6 3.39 6.60 -6.70
C GLU A 6 3.00 5.13 -6.90
N ASN A 7 1.72 4.83 -7.15
CA ASN A 7 1.29 3.47 -7.51
C ASN A 7 1.92 3.02 -8.84
N ALA A 8 1.86 3.86 -9.88
CA ALA A 8 2.47 3.54 -11.17
C ALA A 8 4.00 3.38 -11.09
N GLU A 9 4.66 4.11 -10.21
CA GLU A 9 6.08 3.92 -9.91
C GLU A 9 6.34 2.62 -9.14
N ALA A 10 5.57 2.33 -8.09
CA ALA A 10 5.70 1.08 -7.32
C ALA A 10 5.52 -0.16 -8.21
N ARG A 11 4.53 -0.18 -9.10
CA ARG A 11 4.34 -1.27 -10.07
C ARG A 11 5.56 -1.49 -10.97
N ARG A 12 6.18 -0.41 -11.43
CA ARG A 12 7.42 -0.47 -12.23
C ARG A 12 8.61 -0.97 -11.43
N ASN A 13 8.72 -0.55 -10.16
CA ASN A 13 9.84 -0.94 -9.30
C ASN A 13 9.76 -2.41 -8.85
N TYR A 14 8.55 -2.98 -8.78
CA TYR A 14 8.31 -4.34 -8.30
C TYR A 14 7.81 -5.30 -9.38
N THR A 15 8.07 -5.01 -10.67
CA THR A 15 7.69 -5.90 -11.78
C THR A 15 8.23 -7.33 -11.62
N TYR A 16 9.45 -7.48 -11.11
CA TYR A 16 10.01 -8.80 -10.80
C TYR A 16 9.12 -9.63 -9.85
N PHE A 17 8.49 -9.00 -8.86
CA PHE A 17 7.57 -9.70 -7.95
C PHE A 17 6.27 -10.09 -8.64
N GLU A 18 5.74 -9.25 -9.54
CA GLU A 18 4.58 -9.58 -10.36
C GLU A 18 4.87 -10.76 -11.30
N ASP A 19 6.08 -10.82 -11.86
CA ASP A 19 6.55 -11.94 -12.68
C ASP A 19 6.65 -13.22 -11.85
N GLN A 20 7.19 -13.16 -10.63
CA GLN A 20 7.23 -14.31 -9.70
C GLN A 20 5.81 -14.80 -9.36
N CYS A 21 4.87 -13.88 -9.11
CA CYS A 21 3.48 -14.22 -8.82
C CYS A 21 2.81 -14.91 -10.02
N THR A 22 3.10 -14.44 -11.22
CA THR A 22 2.59 -15.03 -12.48
C THR A 22 3.20 -16.40 -12.72
N ALA A 23 4.51 -16.55 -12.54
CA ALA A 23 5.22 -17.82 -12.67
C ALA A 23 4.70 -18.85 -11.67
N TYR A 24 4.44 -18.45 -10.42
CA TYR A 24 3.86 -19.35 -9.41
C TYR A 24 2.46 -19.85 -9.78
N LYS A 25 1.58 -18.95 -10.26
CA LYS A 25 0.25 -19.36 -10.75
C LYS A 25 0.36 -20.30 -11.95
N ALA A 26 1.30 -20.04 -12.85
CA ALA A 26 1.54 -20.90 -14.00
C ALA A 26 2.05 -22.28 -13.57
N LEU A 27 2.98 -22.35 -12.61
CA LEU A 27 3.48 -23.60 -12.04
C LEU A 27 2.33 -24.46 -11.50
N LEU A 28 1.46 -23.86 -10.66
CA LEU A 28 0.29 -24.57 -10.12
C LEU A 28 -0.66 -25.02 -11.23
N ALA A 29 -0.95 -24.15 -12.21
CA ALA A 29 -1.84 -24.48 -13.33
C ALA A 29 -1.27 -25.62 -14.20
N THR A 30 0.02 -25.60 -14.53
CA THR A 30 0.70 -26.64 -15.30
C THR A 30 0.66 -27.98 -14.58
N ALA A 31 0.86 -27.98 -13.26
CA ALA A 31 0.74 -29.18 -12.44
C ALA A 31 -0.72 -29.61 -12.17
N SER A 32 -1.72 -28.82 -12.60
CA SER A 32 -3.15 -29.00 -12.28
C SER A 32 -3.45 -28.95 -10.78
N LEU A 33 -2.72 -28.12 -10.05
CA LEU A 33 -2.84 -27.91 -8.61
C LEU A 33 -3.75 -26.72 -8.28
N PRO A 34 -4.46 -26.75 -7.13
CA PRO A 34 -5.27 -25.63 -6.69
C PRO A 34 -4.41 -24.41 -6.35
N PHE A 35 -4.95 -23.22 -6.62
CA PHE A 35 -4.32 -21.99 -6.17
C PHE A 35 -4.37 -21.89 -4.63
N SER A 36 -3.21 -21.98 -3.98
CA SER A 36 -3.05 -21.85 -2.53
C SER A 36 -1.65 -21.35 -2.20
N THR A 37 -1.49 -20.64 -1.08
CA THR A 37 -0.17 -20.34 -0.48
C THR A 37 0.17 -21.24 0.70
N ASP A 38 -0.74 -22.14 1.07
CA ASP A 38 -0.53 -23.19 2.04
C ASP A 38 0.07 -24.42 1.36
N LEU A 39 1.33 -24.73 1.70
CA LEU A 39 2.07 -25.84 1.13
C LEU A 39 1.43 -27.19 1.46
N ASP A 40 0.80 -27.34 2.61
CA ASP A 40 0.17 -28.61 3.01
C ASP A 40 -1.06 -28.88 2.15
N VAL A 41 -1.83 -27.83 1.81
CA VAL A 41 -2.96 -27.92 0.89
C VAL A 41 -2.50 -28.34 -0.50
N VAL A 42 -1.45 -27.70 -1.03
CA VAL A 42 -0.92 -28.03 -2.37
C VAL A 42 -0.33 -29.45 -2.40
N THR A 43 0.42 -29.83 -1.36
CA THR A 43 1.01 -31.17 -1.22
C THR A 43 -0.05 -32.25 -1.14
N SER A 44 -1.11 -32.03 -0.35
CA SER A 44 -2.24 -32.96 -0.23
C SER A 44 -2.99 -33.11 -1.55
N ALA A 45 -3.23 -32.01 -2.27
CA ALA A 45 -3.86 -32.05 -3.58
C ALA A 45 -3.02 -32.82 -4.61
N TYR A 46 -1.69 -32.63 -4.60
CA TYR A 46 -0.80 -33.35 -5.49
C TYR A 46 -0.76 -34.86 -5.19
N ARG A 47 -0.72 -35.24 -3.90
CA ARG A 47 -0.83 -36.66 -3.51
C ARG A 47 -2.14 -37.26 -4.00
N GLN A 48 -3.25 -36.55 -3.85
CA GLN A 48 -4.55 -37.02 -4.33
C GLN A 48 -4.54 -37.22 -5.85
N GLN A 49 -3.97 -36.30 -6.61
CA GLN A 49 -3.86 -36.41 -8.07
C GLN A 49 -3.07 -37.65 -8.51
N LEU A 50 -1.92 -37.93 -7.87
CA LEU A 50 -1.13 -39.14 -8.12
C LEU A 50 -1.90 -40.40 -7.73
N PHE A 51 -2.58 -40.36 -6.58
CA PHE A 51 -3.39 -41.47 -6.10
C PHE A 51 -4.56 -41.78 -7.05
N ASP A 52 -5.27 -40.77 -7.52
CA ASP A 52 -6.35 -40.92 -8.51
C ASP A 52 -5.85 -41.51 -9.83
N GLY A 53 -4.59 -41.22 -10.19
CA GLY A 53 -3.89 -41.88 -11.29
C GLY A 53 -3.70 -43.38 -11.05
N LEU A 54 -3.24 -43.76 -9.85
CA LEU A 54 -3.07 -45.16 -9.46
C LEU A 54 -4.41 -45.91 -9.37
N LEU A 55 -5.47 -45.27 -8.89
CA LEU A 55 -6.81 -45.87 -8.80
C LEU A 55 -7.36 -46.35 -10.15
N LYS A 56 -6.92 -45.75 -11.26
CA LYS A 56 -7.31 -46.15 -12.62
C LYS A 56 -6.64 -47.46 -13.05
N ILE A 57 -5.53 -47.83 -12.41
CA ILE A 57 -4.69 -48.98 -12.78
C ILE A 57 -4.90 -50.14 -11.79
N ASP A 58 -4.96 -49.86 -10.48
CA ASP A 58 -5.11 -50.85 -9.42
C ASP A 58 -6.54 -50.92 -8.88
N GLN A 59 -7.31 -51.92 -9.34
CA GLN A 59 -8.68 -52.16 -8.87
C GLN A 59 -8.76 -52.58 -7.39
N GLY A 60 -7.74 -53.23 -6.85
CA GLY A 60 -7.70 -53.63 -5.44
C GLY A 60 -7.47 -52.44 -4.51
N LEU A 61 -6.64 -51.49 -4.92
CA LEU A 61 -6.49 -50.20 -4.23
C LEU A 61 -7.79 -49.40 -4.27
N LYS A 62 -8.46 -49.36 -5.43
CA LYS A 62 -9.76 -48.69 -5.57
C LYS A 62 -10.83 -49.25 -4.64
N ALA A 63 -10.98 -50.57 -4.56
CA ALA A 63 -11.92 -51.19 -3.63
C ALA A 63 -11.61 -50.84 -2.17
N ARG A 64 -10.33 -50.85 -1.77
CA ARG A 64 -9.91 -50.45 -0.42
C ARG A 64 -10.23 -48.99 -0.11
N TYR A 65 -10.00 -48.09 -1.07
CA TYR A 65 -10.33 -46.67 -0.93
C TYR A 65 -11.84 -46.41 -0.81
N GLU A 66 -12.66 -47.09 -1.61
CA GLU A 66 -14.13 -46.97 -1.58
C GLU A 66 -14.74 -47.55 -0.29
N LEU A 67 -14.13 -48.59 0.28
CA LEU A 67 -14.55 -49.19 1.55
C LEU A 67 -14.32 -48.27 2.76
N LEU A 68 -13.40 -47.31 2.66
CA LEU A 68 -13.16 -46.32 3.71
C LEU A 68 -14.32 -45.30 3.74
N ARG A 69 -15.01 -45.27 4.89
CA ARG A 69 -16.22 -44.47 5.11
C ARG A 69 -15.95 -43.04 5.58
N THR A 70 -14.74 -42.76 6.09
CA THR A 70 -14.36 -41.44 6.60
C THR A 70 -13.35 -40.78 5.68
N GLU A 71 -13.43 -39.44 5.60
CA GLU A 71 -12.49 -38.65 4.82
C GLU A 71 -11.07 -38.73 5.40
N GLU A 72 -10.93 -38.72 6.72
CA GLU A 72 -9.64 -38.92 7.41
C GLU A 72 -9.02 -40.28 7.07
N GLY A 73 -9.83 -41.35 7.00
CA GLY A 73 -9.35 -42.68 6.62
C GLY A 73 -8.82 -42.71 5.20
N ARG A 74 -9.51 -42.01 4.27
CA ARG A 74 -9.08 -41.87 2.88
C ARG A 74 -7.78 -41.07 2.75
N GLN A 75 -7.68 -39.93 3.41
CA GLN A 75 -6.47 -39.11 3.41
C GLN A 75 -5.27 -39.86 3.99
N LYS A 76 -5.49 -40.65 5.04
CA LYS A 76 -4.44 -41.50 5.61
C LYS A 76 -3.97 -42.56 4.61
N LEU A 77 -4.90 -43.25 3.94
CA LEU A 77 -4.54 -44.23 2.91
C LEU A 77 -3.76 -43.58 1.76
N VAL A 78 -4.16 -42.39 1.31
CA VAL A 78 -3.46 -41.63 0.27
C VAL A 78 -2.04 -41.30 0.72
N ALA A 79 -1.87 -40.78 1.94
CA ALA A 79 -0.56 -40.42 2.49
C ALA A 79 0.36 -41.64 2.71
N GLU A 80 -0.19 -42.79 3.07
CA GLU A 80 0.57 -44.05 3.22
C GLU A 80 0.95 -44.68 1.87
N THR A 81 0.18 -44.40 0.81
CA THR A 81 0.39 -45.00 -0.52
C THR A 81 1.31 -44.17 -1.40
N ILE A 82 1.19 -42.84 -1.35
CA ILE A 82 1.93 -41.92 -2.21
C ILE A 82 3.16 -41.38 -1.48
N ASN A 83 4.34 -41.85 -1.89
CA ASN A 83 5.59 -41.16 -1.57
C ASN A 83 5.83 -40.03 -2.58
N LEU A 84 6.29 -38.89 -2.10
CA LEU A 84 6.64 -37.72 -2.92
C LEU A 84 8.16 -37.57 -3.12
N ASP A 85 8.97 -38.45 -2.55
CA ASP A 85 10.43 -38.41 -2.73
C ASP A 85 10.80 -38.47 -4.23
N GLY A 86 11.52 -37.45 -4.71
CA GLY A 86 11.91 -37.33 -6.12
C GLY A 86 10.86 -36.68 -7.03
N HIS A 87 9.76 -36.15 -6.47
CA HIS A 87 8.81 -35.32 -7.20
C HIS A 87 9.16 -33.83 -7.08
N ASP A 88 9.87 -33.31 -8.08
CA ASP A 88 10.38 -31.93 -8.09
C ASP A 88 9.29 -30.85 -7.97
N VAL A 89 8.05 -31.15 -8.38
CA VAL A 89 6.94 -30.17 -8.40
C VAL A 89 6.69 -29.55 -7.02
N ILE A 90 6.70 -30.35 -5.96
CA ILE A 90 6.44 -29.83 -4.60
C ILE A 90 7.62 -29.01 -4.08
N ASP A 91 8.84 -29.40 -4.42
CA ASP A 91 10.05 -28.65 -4.08
C ASP A 91 10.11 -27.30 -4.80
N GLU A 92 9.71 -27.27 -6.08
CA GLU A 92 9.57 -26.05 -6.88
C GLU A 92 8.50 -25.11 -6.31
N VAL A 93 7.35 -25.66 -5.89
CA VAL A 93 6.28 -24.90 -5.22
C VAL A 93 6.78 -24.30 -3.91
N ALA A 94 7.41 -25.11 -3.05
CA ALA A 94 7.93 -24.67 -1.76
C ALA A 94 8.98 -23.56 -1.93
N THR A 95 9.91 -23.76 -2.86
CA THR A 95 10.95 -22.78 -3.20
C THR A 95 10.33 -21.48 -3.72
N SER A 96 9.38 -21.57 -4.65
CA SER A 96 8.69 -20.40 -5.21
C SER A 96 7.92 -19.62 -4.14
N LEU A 97 7.23 -20.31 -3.22
CA LEU A 97 6.52 -19.68 -2.11
C LEU A 97 7.48 -18.98 -1.14
N GLN A 98 8.61 -19.61 -0.82
CA GLN A 98 9.62 -19.00 0.04
C GLN A 98 10.20 -17.72 -0.59
N GLN A 99 10.51 -17.77 -1.89
CA GLN A 99 11.00 -16.61 -2.64
C GLN A 99 9.95 -15.49 -2.69
N LEU A 100 8.69 -15.82 -2.99
CA LEU A 100 7.59 -14.86 -2.99
C LEU A 100 7.44 -14.17 -1.63
N ARG A 101 7.44 -14.93 -0.54
CA ARG A 101 7.35 -14.37 0.83
C ARG A 101 8.52 -13.44 1.13
N ALA A 102 9.74 -13.83 0.76
CA ALA A 102 10.93 -13.02 0.99
C ALA A 102 10.93 -11.72 0.16
N THR A 103 10.52 -11.78 -1.11
CA THR A 103 10.40 -10.59 -1.96
C THR A 103 9.28 -9.68 -1.46
N TYR A 104 8.13 -10.25 -1.07
CA TYR A 104 6.97 -9.49 -0.58
C TYR A 104 7.29 -8.64 0.65
N GLN A 105 8.12 -9.15 1.57
CA GLN A 105 8.57 -8.41 2.75
C GLN A 105 9.32 -7.12 2.40
N ARG A 106 9.91 -7.04 1.21
CA ARG A 106 10.72 -5.90 0.74
C ARG A 106 9.93 -4.87 -0.06
N ILE A 107 8.65 -5.12 -0.34
CA ILE A 107 7.80 -4.17 -1.07
C ILE A 107 7.51 -2.99 -0.16
N GLY A 108 8.25 -1.90 -0.36
CA GLY A 108 8.06 -0.63 0.32
C GLY A 108 6.92 0.18 -0.28
N LEU A 109 6.16 0.85 0.59
CA LEU A 109 5.18 1.85 0.21
C LEU A 109 5.84 3.24 0.24
N PRO A 110 5.68 4.04 -0.84
CA PRO A 110 6.08 5.45 -0.86
C PRO A 110 5.50 6.24 0.33
N GLY A 111 6.18 7.32 0.75
CA GLY A 111 5.60 8.30 1.69
C GLY A 111 5.70 7.98 3.18
N ASN A 112 6.76 7.28 3.65
CA ASN A 112 6.97 6.93 5.07
C ASN A 112 5.96 5.92 5.65
N GLU A 113 5.15 5.26 4.81
CA GLU A 113 4.14 4.29 5.23
C GLU A 113 4.70 2.89 5.51
N GLY A 114 6.03 2.73 5.46
CA GLY A 114 6.70 1.47 5.73
C GLY A 114 6.57 0.49 4.57
N TYR A 115 6.33 -0.78 4.90
CA TYR A 115 6.27 -1.87 3.93
C TYR A 115 4.85 -2.40 3.77
N LEU A 116 4.51 -2.88 2.57
CA LEU A 116 3.18 -3.40 2.26
C LEU A 116 2.75 -4.53 3.22
N HIS A 117 3.69 -5.39 3.61
CA HIS A 117 3.44 -6.50 4.52
C HIS A 117 2.95 -6.09 5.92
N GLN A 118 3.14 -4.81 6.30
CA GLN A 118 2.67 -4.25 7.57
C GLN A 118 1.18 -3.88 7.50
N ALA A 119 0.68 -3.54 6.30
CA ALA A 119 -0.72 -3.24 6.06
C ALA A 119 -1.52 -4.49 5.65
N ILE A 120 -0.92 -5.38 4.86
CA ILE A 120 -1.57 -6.57 4.33
C ILE A 120 -0.61 -7.75 4.51
N HIS A 121 -0.98 -8.76 5.29
CA HIS A 121 -0.16 -9.97 5.42
C HIS A 121 -0.15 -10.76 4.10
N PHE A 122 0.92 -11.53 3.84
CA PHE A 122 1.10 -12.25 2.58
C PHE A 122 -0.06 -13.18 2.24
N ASP A 123 -0.60 -13.93 3.20
CA ASP A 123 -1.70 -14.87 2.94
C ASP A 123 -3.02 -14.11 2.66
N SER A 124 -3.23 -12.94 3.28
CA SER A 124 -4.34 -12.04 2.94
C SER A 124 -4.14 -11.45 1.54
N PHE A 125 -2.91 -11.08 1.18
CA PHE A 125 -2.58 -10.61 -0.15
C PHE A 125 -2.89 -11.68 -1.21
N ALA A 126 -2.47 -12.92 -0.96
CA ALA A 126 -2.70 -14.04 -1.86
C ALA A 126 -4.19 -14.38 -2.01
N SER A 127 -4.95 -14.42 -0.91
CA SER A 127 -6.37 -14.78 -0.95
C SER A 127 -7.26 -13.66 -1.50
N MET A 128 -7.09 -12.42 -1.04
CA MET A 128 -7.96 -11.30 -1.40
C MET A 128 -7.66 -10.74 -2.80
N PHE A 129 -6.37 -10.69 -3.16
CA PHE A 129 -5.94 -10.09 -4.42
C PHE A 129 -5.48 -11.14 -5.43
N ASN A 130 -5.52 -12.43 -5.09
CA ASN A 130 -5.05 -13.50 -5.97
C ASN A 130 -3.61 -13.24 -6.44
N LEU A 131 -2.69 -12.89 -5.52
CA LEU A 131 -1.30 -12.50 -5.85
C LEU A 131 -1.20 -11.48 -7.01
N ASP A 132 -2.05 -10.45 -6.99
CA ASP A 132 -2.05 -9.33 -7.95
C ASP A 132 -1.62 -8.06 -7.20
N LEU A 133 -0.32 -7.72 -7.33
CA LEU A 133 0.24 -6.54 -6.66
C LEU A 133 -0.47 -5.27 -7.11
N GLY A 134 -0.77 -5.14 -8.40
CA GLY A 134 -1.50 -4.00 -8.95
C GLY A 134 -2.83 -3.76 -8.24
N LYS A 135 -3.66 -4.80 -8.07
CA LYS A 135 -4.92 -4.67 -7.33
C LYS A 135 -4.73 -4.30 -5.86
N ALA A 136 -3.70 -4.84 -5.21
CA ALA A 136 -3.39 -4.50 -3.83
C ALA A 136 -2.99 -3.02 -3.69
N LEU A 137 -2.14 -2.52 -4.60
CA LEU A 137 -1.72 -1.12 -4.64
C LEU A 137 -2.88 -0.19 -5.00
N ASP A 138 -3.78 -0.59 -5.90
CA ASP A 138 -5.00 0.16 -6.22
C ASP A 138 -5.93 0.32 -5.03
N GLY A 139 -6.01 -0.70 -4.16
CA GLY A 139 -6.72 -0.62 -2.90
C GLY A 139 -6.13 0.40 -1.92
N GLN A 140 -4.83 0.71 -2.04
CA GLN A 140 -4.13 1.72 -1.24
C GLN A 140 -4.08 3.10 -1.90
N THR A 141 -4.57 3.23 -3.13
CA THR A 141 -4.44 4.44 -3.94
C THR A 141 -5.63 5.37 -3.78
N ILE A 142 -5.35 6.66 -3.58
CA ILE A 142 -6.39 7.68 -3.51
C ILE A 142 -7.04 7.83 -4.89
N LYS A 143 -8.36 7.62 -4.94
CA LYS A 143 -9.18 7.87 -6.13
C LYS A 143 -9.86 9.23 -5.99
N TRP A 144 -9.36 10.20 -6.74
CA TRP A 144 -9.93 11.55 -6.78
C TRP A 144 -11.11 11.72 -7.73
N ALA A 145 -11.36 10.74 -8.61
CA ALA A 145 -12.51 10.77 -9.51
C ALA A 145 -13.82 10.83 -8.71
N GLY A 146 -14.63 11.85 -8.97
CA GLY A 146 -15.85 12.17 -8.22
C GLY A 146 -15.65 12.99 -6.93
N ASN A 147 -14.39 13.24 -6.53
CA ASN A 147 -14.00 14.02 -5.35
C ASN A 147 -13.09 15.20 -5.73
N GLU A 148 -13.23 15.73 -6.93
CA GLU A 148 -12.35 16.77 -7.48
C GLU A 148 -12.40 18.06 -6.63
N HIS A 149 -13.55 18.35 -6.03
CA HIS A 149 -13.74 19.48 -5.11
C HIS A 149 -12.90 19.34 -3.84
N VAL A 150 -12.74 18.12 -3.32
CA VAL A 150 -11.89 17.84 -2.14
C VAL A 150 -10.42 18.02 -2.50
N LEU A 151 -10.01 17.56 -3.69
CA LEU A 151 -8.65 17.77 -4.19
C LEU A 151 -8.35 19.27 -4.33
N ALA A 152 -9.26 20.04 -4.94
CA ALA A 152 -9.12 21.47 -5.10
C ALA A 152 -9.00 22.19 -3.75
N TYR A 153 -9.81 21.79 -2.75
CA TYR A 153 -9.70 22.30 -1.38
C TYR A 153 -8.31 22.07 -0.78
N PHE A 154 -7.77 20.84 -0.86
CA PHE A 154 -6.44 20.54 -0.32
C PHE A 154 -5.32 21.27 -1.08
N GLN A 155 -5.47 21.47 -2.39
CA GLN A 155 -4.51 22.26 -3.19
C GLN A 155 -4.49 23.74 -2.79
N GLN A 156 -5.67 24.32 -2.57
CA GLN A 156 -5.80 25.69 -2.05
C GLN A 156 -5.19 25.80 -0.64
N LEU A 157 -5.52 24.86 0.24
CA LEU A 157 -4.97 24.79 1.59
C LEU A 157 -3.44 24.65 1.57
N ALA A 158 -2.87 23.80 0.71
CA ALA A 158 -1.43 23.64 0.59
C ALA A 158 -0.73 24.94 0.13
N THR A 159 -1.35 25.65 -0.82
CA THR A 159 -0.87 26.96 -1.29
C THR A 159 -0.89 27.97 -0.15
N PHE A 160 -1.99 28.02 0.59
CA PHE A 160 -2.15 28.87 1.77
C PHE A 160 -1.10 28.56 2.84
N LEU A 161 -0.91 27.29 3.21
CA LEU A 161 0.08 26.86 4.21
C LEU A 161 1.52 27.13 3.76
N THR A 162 1.81 27.05 2.46
CA THR A 162 3.13 27.38 1.91
C THR A 162 3.40 28.89 1.97
N GLY A 163 2.39 29.70 1.62
CA GLY A 163 2.43 31.15 1.81
C GLY A 163 2.62 31.52 3.29
N TRP A 164 1.88 30.84 4.17
CA TRP A 164 1.98 31.01 5.63
C TRP A 164 3.39 30.73 6.15
N LYS A 165 3.98 29.59 5.75
CA LYS A 165 5.37 29.22 6.10
C LYS A 165 6.37 30.28 5.65
N THR A 166 6.17 30.84 4.45
CA THR A 166 7.07 31.87 3.88
C THR A 166 6.96 33.18 4.64
N LEU A 167 5.75 33.62 4.98
CA LEU A 167 5.47 34.81 5.79
C LEU A 167 6.09 34.68 7.18
N VAL A 168 5.81 33.58 7.89
CA VAL A 168 6.37 33.32 9.23
C VAL A 168 7.90 33.31 9.17
N ALA A 169 8.51 32.67 8.18
CA ALA A 169 9.97 32.67 8.00
C ALA A 169 10.54 34.09 7.76
N ALA A 170 9.84 34.94 7.01
CA ALA A 170 10.24 36.32 6.77
C ALA A 170 10.10 37.20 8.02
N THR A 171 9.03 37.02 8.79
CA THR A 171 8.75 37.76 10.03
C THR A 171 9.76 37.38 11.12
N ILE A 172 10.09 36.10 11.27
CA ILE A 172 11.12 35.63 12.21
C ILE A 172 12.50 36.18 11.84
N LYS A 173 12.87 36.20 10.54
CA LYS A 173 14.13 36.80 10.08
C LYS A 173 14.26 38.30 10.42
N GLN A 174 13.14 38.98 10.65
CA GLN A 174 13.12 40.40 11.03
C GLN A 174 13.09 40.62 12.55
N GLY A 175 13.24 39.58 13.36
CA GLY A 175 13.37 39.66 14.82
C GLY A 175 12.07 39.51 15.61
N ALA A 176 10.95 39.20 14.94
CA ALA A 176 9.67 38.93 15.61
C ALA A 176 9.59 37.46 16.08
N SER A 177 8.85 37.20 17.16
CA SER A 177 8.63 35.83 17.61
C SER A 177 7.63 35.10 16.70
N VAL A 178 7.62 33.76 16.75
CA VAL A 178 6.61 32.94 16.04
C VAL A 178 5.20 33.33 16.49
N GLN A 179 5.03 33.63 17.79
CA GLN A 179 3.75 34.03 18.37
C GLN A 179 3.26 35.38 17.82
N ASP A 180 4.16 36.34 17.64
CA ASP A 180 3.84 37.63 17.02
C ASP A 180 3.45 37.45 15.55
N ALA A 181 4.21 36.62 14.80
CA ALA A 181 3.88 36.32 13.41
C ALA A 181 2.46 35.75 13.29
N VAL A 182 2.11 34.75 14.11
CA VAL A 182 0.79 34.10 14.14
C VAL A 182 -0.33 35.05 14.55
N MET A 183 -0.07 35.99 15.45
CA MET A 183 -1.09 36.92 15.96
C MET A 183 -1.48 38.00 14.93
N TYR A 184 -0.55 38.47 14.09
CA TYR A 184 -0.83 39.50 13.07
C TYR A 184 -1.32 38.92 11.73
N LEU A 185 -1.33 37.60 11.59
CA LEU A 185 -1.70 36.91 10.35
C LEU A 185 -3.14 37.15 9.86
N PRO A 186 -4.18 37.23 10.71
CA PRO A 186 -5.54 37.55 10.28
C PRO A 186 -5.67 38.95 9.65
N ASP A 187 -4.75 39.88 9.98
CA ASP A 187 -4.75 41.24 9.43
C ASP A 187 -4.15 41.31 8.00
N PHE A 188 -3.49 40.25 7.52
CA PHE A 188 -2.80 40.20 6.22
C PHE A 188 -3.52 39.35 5.17
N PHE A 189 -4.46 38.52 5.61
CA PHE A 189 -5.46 37.96 4.71
C PHE A 189 -6.60 38.97 4.66
N GLU A 190 -6.97 39.44 3.45
CA GLU A 190 -8.27 40.10 3.31
C GLU A 190 -9.34 39.18 3.91
N SER A 191 -10.41 39.78 4.41
CA SER A 191 -11.58 39.19 5.08
C SER A 191 -12.26 37.99 4.39
N ASP A 192 -11.66 37.42 3.35
CA ASP A 192 -12.12 36.30 2.55
C ASP A 192 -11.87 34.93 3.20
N LEU A 193 -11.20 34.86 4.36
CA LEU A 193 -11.27 33.65 5.21
C LEU A 193 -12.71 33.33 5.64
N GLY A 194 -13.64 34.28 5.51
CA GLY A 194 -15.07 34.11 5.79
C GLY A 194 -15.94 33.71 4.60
N ILE A 195 -15.42 33.64 3.37
CA ILE A 195 -16.21 33.26 2.19
C ILE A 195 -15.47 32.13 1.47
N MET A 196 -16.00 30.91 1.62
CA MET A 196 -15.60 29.76 0.82
C MET A 196 -15.94 30.03 -0.66
N THR A 197 -15.04 30.67 -1.39
CA THR A 197 -15.11 30.80 -2.85
C THR A 197 -13.95 30.03 -3.48
N ASN A 198 -14.14 29.60 -4.73
CA ASN A 198 -13.11 28.95 -5.54
C ASN A 198 -11.99 29.91 -6.01
N GLU A 199 -11.90 31.11 -5.44
CA GLU A 199 -10.95 32.12 -5.87
C GLU A 199 -9.65 32.08 -5.02
N PRO A 200 -8.47 32.28 -5.65
CA PRO A 200 -7.21 32.29 -4.92
C PRO A 200 -7.16 33.45 -3.93
N VAL A 201 -6.80 33.13 -2.67
CA VAL A 201 -6.61 34.11 -1.59
C VAL A 201 -5.62 35.17 -2.04
N ARG A 202 -6.07 36.43 -2.11
CA ARG A 202 -5.23 37.57 -2.46
C ARG A 202 -4.55 38.11 -1.20
N VAL A 203 -3.25 38.38 -1.31
CA VAL A 203 -2.45 39.01 -0.25
C VAL A 203 -2.21 40.47 -0.65
N ASP A 204 -2.69 41.42 0.15
CA ASP A 204 -2.38 42.84 -0.05
C ASP A 204 -0.98 43.16 0.48
N GLU A 205 0.02 42.95 -0.37
CA GLU A 205 1.44 43.19 -0.07
C GLU A 205 1.72 44.65 0.34
N LYS A 206 0.96 45.63 -0.17
CA LYS A 206 1.18 47.05 0.16
C LYS A 206 0.81 47.33 1.61
N ARG A 207 -0.29 46.76 2.08
CA ARG A 207 -0.75 46.92 3.47
C ARG A 207 0.16 46.18 4.45
N LEU A 208 0.71 45.03 4.04
CA LEU A 208 1.73 44.27 4.76
C LEU A 208 3.00 45.11 5.02
N HIS A 209 3.57 45.70 3.97
CA HIS A 209 4.78 46.52 4.11
C HIS A 209 4.56 47.80 4.93
N PHE A 210 3.40 48.45 4.78
CA PHE A 210 3.06 49.67 5.52
C PHE A 210 3.00 49.43 7.04
N ARG A 211 2.34 48.36 7.51
CA ARG A 211 2.24 48.08 8.95
C ARG A 211 3.55 47.58 9.57
N MET A 212 4.36 46.80 8.85
CA MET A 212 5.70 46.43 9.33
C MET A 212 6.61 47.67 9.51
N GLY A 213 6.45 48.70 8.67
CA GLY A 213 7.10 49.99 8.84
C GLY A 213 6.64 50.76 10.08
N GLN A 214 5.34 50.72 10.42
CA GLN A 214 4.79 51.39 11.60
C GLN A 214 5.23 50.73 12.92
N HIS A 215 5.36 49.41 12.97
CA HIS A 215 5.85 48.70 14.16
C HIS A 215 7.32 49.01 14.48
N ARG A 216 8.14 49.34 13.46
CA ARG A 216 9.51 49.84 13.67
C ARG A 216 9.56 51.26 14.26
N LEU A 217 8.56 52.10 13.97
CA LEU A 217 8.49 53.46 14.50
C LEU A 217 8.05 53.49 15.97
N SER A 218 7.20 52.55 16.40
CA SER A 218 6.77 52.44 17.80
C SER A 218 7.84 51.89 18.74
N GLN A 219 8.81 51.12 18.22
CA GLN A 219 9.95 50.61 19.00
C GLN A 219 11.12 51.60 19.15
N ASN A 220 11.13 52.68 18.36
CA ASN A 220 12.18 53.70 18.37
C ASN A 220 11.82 54.99 19.15
N ILE A 221 10.72 54.98 19.91
CA ILE A 221 10.39 56.11 20.79
C ILE A 221 11.31 56.05 22.01
N PRO A 222 12.21 57.04 22.23
CA PRO A 222 13.06 57.04 23.41
C PRO A 222 12.18 57.21 24.64
N ARG A 223 12.31 56.29 25.60
CA ARG A 223 11.59 56.39 26.87
C ARG A 223 12.06 57.67 27.60
N PRO A 224 11.15 58.52 28.09
CA PRO A 224 11.55 59.66 28.90
C PRO A 224 12.27 59.15 30.16
N LYS A 225 13.38 59.81 30.50
CA LYS A 225 14.23 59.49 31.65
C LYS A 225 13.49 59.66 32.97
#